data_AF-A0A8S3UH01-F1
#
_entry.id   AF-A0A8S3UH01-F1
#
_cell.length_a   1.000
_cell.length_b   1.000
_cell.length_c   1.000
_cell.angle_alpha   90.00
_cell.angle_beta   90.00
_cell.angle_gamma   90.00
#
_symmetry.space_group_name_H-M   'P 1'
#
loop_
_entity.id
_entity.type
_entity.pdbx_description
1 polymer ?
#
loop_
_entity_poly.entity_id
_entity_poly.type
_entity_poly.pdbx_seq_one_letter_code
_entity_poly.pdbx_strand_id
1 'polypeptide(L)'
;MSDFLSWDHDIDLDFLLGEYTEYDTDNSNSDVSGDDTCSKPKKPKTSSGPGDQTYYTCPECKKQLKTIAGFRGHVKKQHNIDAKASENKTFKTSDPKSEKKHLQFSGNDFDTIFPTAFSSTLSNIENDPFLLNDDISVMCKFASSSETIRSILGNRFKTIFVTSSTNLTTCSDREQLFRQLHCLRSDHTLQEELTELCLTFTPTVVNLFIQLFIEDIIGELFVQQIKVVKQASDTQQSNLSTNDQSILYYIAGFIIKALKKRYSCVSTNKSSIVSKLLNSTNNTTFVTTYGKWFTKQDRGGLQKPCDTFFFLVRELETIVRKSISPPYSASSLSLQPLKESFMESFMVKYYTDIMFKGETCDTMSSMTEDIIHLFLTVRGYAFTRIERNKISNSSKASSGLRKALKEIVSN
;
A
#
# COMPACT_ATOMS: atom_id res chain seq x y z
N MET A 1 17.09 12.32 -19.92
CA MET A 1 15.90 11.57 -19.46
C MET A 1 15.78 11.83 -17.97
N SER A 2 15.00 12.84 -17.59
CA SER A 2 14.73 13.15 -16.18
C SER A 2 13.79 12.09 -15.62
N ASP A 3 14.18 11.53 -14.49
CA ASP A 3 13.62 10.31 -13.91
C ASP A 3 12.19 10.58 -13.41
N PHE A 4 11.21 10.14 -14.20
CA PHE A 4 9.78 10.21 -13.87
C PHE A 4 9.41 9.43 -12.60
N LEU A 5 10.36 8.60 -12.14
CA LEU A 5 10.26 7.83 -10.93
C LEU A 5 10.68 8.66 -9.70
N SER A 6 11.48 9.73 -9.82
CA SER A 6 11.95 10.49 -8.66
C SER A 6 10.97 11.58 -8.24
N TRP A 7 10.74 11.70 -6.93
CA TRP A 7 9.91 12.75 -6.34
C TRP A 7 10.63 14.12 -6.26
N ASP A 8 11.93 14.17 -6.55
CA ASP A 8 12.82 15.33 -6.34
C ASP A 8 12.38 16.59 -7.11
N HIS A 9 11.55 16.44 -8.14
CA HIS A 9 11.01 17.53 -8.97
C HIS A 9 9.48 17.59 -8.98
N ASP A 10 8.83 16.69 -8.24
CA ASP A 10 7.41 16.37 -8.40
C ASP A 10 6.51 17.12 -7.42
N ILE A 11 7.02 17.41 -6.22
CA ILE A 11 6.24 18.03 -5.15
C ILE A 11 6.77 19.43 -4.84
N ASP A 12 5.93 20.41 -5.09
CA ASP A 12 6.02 21.71 -4.44
C ASP A 12 5.18 21.66 -3.19
N LEU A 13 5.87 21.53 -2.07
CA LEU A 13 5.25 21.41 -0.76
C LEU A 13 4.38 22.65 -0.46
N ASP A 14 4.70 23.82 -1.01
CA ASP A 14 3.92 25.05 -0.82
C ASP A 14 2.54 24.96 -1.46
N PHE A 15 2.45 24.37 -2.66
CA PHE A 15 1.17 24.17 -3.34
C PHE A 15 0.31 23.11 -2.64
N LEU A 16 0.92 21.99 -2.23
CA LEU A 16 0.21 20.93 -1.50
C LEU A 16 -0.32 21.42 -0.13
N LEU A 17 0.38 22.40 0.48
CA LEU A 17 0.05 22.99 1.77
C LEU A 17 -0.86 24.22 1.68
N GLY A 18 -0.85 24.96 0.56
CA GLY A 18 -1.60 26.20 0.39
C GLY A 18 -3.12 26.00 0.43
N GLU A 19 -3.64 24.97 -0.25
CA GLU A 19 -5.09 24.73 -0.29
C GLU A 19 -5.66 24.14 1.03
N TYR A 20 -4.82 23.63 1.93
CA TYR A 20 -5.26 22.97 3.17
C TYR A 20 -5.08 23.80 4.44
N THR A 21 -4.30 24.89 4.40
CA THR A 21 -4.04 25.75 5.58
C THR A 21 -5.02 26.91 5.71
N GLU A 22 -5.77 27.24 4.67
CA GLU A 22 -6.69 28.39 4.66
C GLU A 22 -8.05 28.14 5.35
N TYR A 23 -8.36 26.91 5.76
CA TYR A 23 -9.67 26.57 6.36
C TYR A 23 -9.69 26.49 7.90
N ASP A 24 -8.56 26.67 8.58
CA ASP A 24 -8.47 26.48 10.04
C ASP A 24 -8.58 27.79 10.85
N THR A 25 -8.99 28.92 10.26
CA THR A 25 -9.08 30.21 10.98
C THR A 25 -10.45 30.57 11.56
N ASP A 26 -11.53 29.84 11.25
CA ASP A 26 -12.90 30.28 11.57
C ASP A 26 -13.67 29.34 12.52
N ASN A 27 -13.01 28.70 13.49
CA ASN A 27 -13.77 28.03 14.55
C ASN A 27 -13.06 28.06 15.91
N SER A 28 -13.06 29.25 16.54
CA SER A 28 -12.91 29.36 17.99
C SER A 28 -14.26 29.76 18.58
N ASN A 29 -14.96 28.79 19.16
CA ASN A 29 -16.06 29.04 20.08
C ASN A 29 -15.45 29.59 21.38
N SER A 30 -15.69 30.88 21.66
CA SER A 30 -15.49 31.47 22.97
C SER A 30 -16.85 31.83 23.58
N ASP A 31 -17.35 30.97 24.46
CA ASP A 31 -18.38 31.33 25.43
C ASP A 31 -17.73 32.15 26.55
N VAL A 32 -17.82 33.48 26.48
CA VAL A 32 -17.73 34.35 27.65
C VAL A 32 -18.68 35.53 27.46
N SER A 33 -19.62 35.63 28.39
CA SER A 33 -20.57 36.73 28.57
C SER A 33 -19.83 37.97 29.07
N GLY A 34 -20.07 39.13 28.46
CA GLY A 34 -19.52 40.40 28.92
C GLY A 34 -19.84 41.53 27.96
N ASP A 35 -20.84 42.31 28.36
CA ASP A 35 -21.24 43.60 27.80
C ASP A 35 -20.04 44.58 27.84
N ASP A 36 -19.58 45.09 26.69
CA ASP A 36 -19.22 46.50 26.53
C ASP A 36 -18.74 46.84 25.11
N THR A 37 -19.14 48.03 24.69
CA THR A 37 -18.92 48.65 23.37
C THR A 37 -17.47 48.69 22.90
N CYS A 38 -17.17 48.16 21.69
CA CYS A 38 -15.96 48.54 20.97
C CYS A 38 -16.13 48.42 19.44
N SER A 39 -15.94 49.57 18.77
CA SER A 39 -16.05 49.83 17.35
C SER A 39 -15.15 48.94 16.49
N LYS A 40 -15.74 48.20 15.53
CA LYS A 40 -15.00 47.49 14.48
C LYS A 40 -14.45 48.47 13.42
N PRO A 41 -13.18 48.36 12.99
CA PRO A 41 -12.66 49.14 11.88
C PRO A 41 -13.23 48.65 10.55
N LYS A 42 -13.83 49.57 9.78
CA LYS A 42 -14.28 49.34 8.40
C LYS A 42 -13.07 49.08 7.51
N LYS A 43 -13.00 47.89 6.89
CA LYS A 43 -12.07 47.60 5.79
C LYS A 43 -12.34 48.52 4.59
N PRO A 44 -11.31 48.96 3.85
CA PRO A 44 -11.48 49.87 2.73
C PRO A 44 -12.17 49.18 1.54
N LYS A 45 -13.16 49.86 0.98
CA LYS A 45 -13.77 49.53 -0.32
C LYS A 45 -12.74 49.78 -1.42
N THR A 46 -12.18 48.72 -1.99
CA THR A 46 -11.48 48.79 -3.27
C THR A 46 -12.50 48.97 -4.39
N SER A 47 -12.50 50.16 -4.98
CA SER A 47 -13.22 50.49 -6.21
C SER A 47 -12.50 49.85 -7.40
N SER A 48 -13.00 48.73 -7.90
CA SER A 48 -12.62 48.20 -9.21
C SER A 48 -13.40 48.93 -10.31
N GLY A 49 -12.66 49.53 -11.25
CA GLY A 49 -13.20 50.18 -12.44
C GLY A 49 -13.92 49.22 -13.40
N PRO A 50 -14.57 49.76 -14.45
CA PRO A 50 -15.40 48.99 -15.36
C PRO A 50 -14.52 48.24 -16.36
N GLY A 51 -14.08 47.03 -15.98
CA GLY A 51 -13.47 46.06 -16.89
C GLY A 51 -14.46 44.96 -17.22
N ASP A 52 -14.59 44.63 -18.50
CA ASP A 52 -15.46 43.59 -19.08
C ASP A 52 -15.68 42.39 -18.14
N GLN A 53 -16.89 42.29 -17.59
CA GLN A 53 -17.30 41.08 -16.88
C GLN A 53 -17.54 39.98 -17.91
N THR A 54 -16.59 39.05 -18.00
CA THR A 54 -16.74 37.84 -18.80
C THR A 54 -17.75 36.90 -18.13
N TYR A 55 -18.90 36.73 -18.77
CA TYR A 55 -19.93 35.77 -18.35
C TYR A 55 -19.69 34.41 -19.01
N TYR A 56 -19.95 33.33 -18.28
CA TYR A 56 -19.92 31.96 -18.78
C TYR A 56 -21.32 31.52 -19.17
N THR A 57 -21.56 31.27 -20.46
CA THR A 57 -22.88 30.86 -20.98
C THR A 57 -22.94 29.34 -21.09
N CYS A 58 -23.91 28.71 -20.41
CA CYS A 58 -24.17 27.28 -20.56
C CYS A 58 -24.61 26.94 -22.00
N PRO A 59 -23.94 26.03 -22.72
CA PRO A 59 -24.31 25.73 -24.11
C PRO A 59 -25.67 25.04 -24.23
N GLU A 60 -26.06 24.26 -23.22
CA GLU A 60 -27.32 23.50 -23.14
C GLU A 60 -28.52 24.43 -22.92
N CYS A 61 -28.56 25.18 -21.82
CA CYS A 61 -29.73 25.99 -21.45
C CYS A 61 -29.53 27.51 -21.55
N LYS A 62 -28.41 27.96 -22.14
CA LYS A 62 -28.05 29.37 -22.37
C LYS A 62 -27.98 30.26 -21.12
N LYS A 63 -27.97 29.68 -19.91
CA LYS A 63 -27.88 30.43 -18.65
C LYS A 63 -26.48 31.04 -18.50
N GLN A 64 -26.42 32.34 -18.24
CA GLN A 64 -25.17 33.08 -18.02
C GLN A 64 -24.80 33.09 -16.54
N LEU A 65 -23.54 32.79 -16.24
CA LEU A 65 -23.02 32.64 -14.89
C LEU A 65 -21.78 33.51 -14.73
N LYS A 66 -21.73 34.27 -13.62
CA LYS A 66 -20.66 35.25 -13.34
C LYS A 66 -19.33 34.62 -12.96
N THR A 67 -19.34 33.34 -12.57
CA THR A 67 -18.13 32.64 -12.11
C THR A 67 -18.05 31.24 -12.69
N ILE A 68 -16.83 30.75 -12.92
CA ILE A 68 -16.59 29.40 -13.42
C ILE A 68 -17.05 28.31 -12.44
N ALA A 69 -17.00 28.57 -11.13
CA ALA A 69 -17.54 27.68 -10.11
C ALA A 69 -19.07 27.56 -10.21
N GLY A 70 -19.76 28.69 -10.42
CA GLY A 70 -21.20 28.70 -10.69
C GLY A 70 -21.55 27.92 -11.96
N PHE A 71 -20.75 28.07 -13.02
CA PHE A 71 -20.88 27.29 -14.26
C PHE A 71 -20.75 25.79 -14.03
N ARG A 72 -19.69 25.33 -13.37
CA ARG A 72 -19.48 23.89 -13.08
C ARG A 72 -20.60 23.31 -12.23
N GLY A 73 -21.01 24.02 -11.16
CA GLY A 73 -22.10 23.58 -10.29
C GLY A 73 -23.44 23.51 -11.03
N HIS A 74 -23.71 24.45 -11.94
CA HIS A 74 -24.90 24.45 -12.78
C HIS A 74 -24.91 23.27 -13.76
N VAL A 75 -23.81 23.04 -14.49
CA VAL A 75 -23.71 21.93 -15.45
C VAL A 75 -23.91 20.58 -14.77
N LYS A 76 -23.27 20.38 -13.61
CA LYS A 76 -23.41 19.15 -12.85
C LYS A 76 -24.84 18.93 -12.33
N LYS A 77 -25.49 19.97 -11.80
CA LYS A 77 -26.83 19.86 -11.21
C LYS A 77 -27.97 19.77 -12.23
N GLN A 78 -27.83 20.40 -13.39
CA GLN A 78 -28.94 20.57 -14.33
C GLN A 78 -28.82 19.70 -15.58
N HIS A 79 -27.60 19.32 -15.98
CA HIS A 79 -27.37 18.63 -17.25
C HIS A 79 -26.84 17.19 -17.09
N ASN A 80 -26.66 16.71 -15.85
CA ASN A 80 -26.35 15.32 -15.50
C ASN A 80 -25.27 14.65 -16.40
N ILE A 81 -24.27 15.44 -16.82
CA ILE A 81 -23.29 15.04 -17.84
C ILE A 81 -22.36 13.92 -17.33
N ASP A 82 -22.25 13.74 -16.01
CA ASP A 82 -21.45 12.67 -15.41
C ASP A 82 -22.04 11.25 -15.63
N ALA A 83 -23.30 11.12 -16.10
CA ALA A 83 -23.97 9.82 -16.25
C ALA A 83 -23.89 9.20 -17.66
N LYS A 84 -23.46 9.94 -18.69
CA LYS A 84 -23.46 9.44 -20.09
C LYS A 84 -22.08 9.06 -20.66
N ALA A 85 -21.02 9.10 -19.84
CA ALA A 85 -19.68 8.70 -20.25
C ALA A 85 -19.35 7.22 -20.01
N SER A 86 -20.29 6.42 -19.47
CA SER A 86 -20.02 5.04 -19.02
C SER A 86 -20.55 3.92 -19.92
N GLU A 87 -21.14 4.20 -21.09
CA GLU A 87 -21.65 3.14 -21.96
C GLU A 87 -21.04 3.19 -23.36
N ASN A 88 -20.54 2.02 -23.77
CA ASN A 88 -19.98 1.64 -25.07
C ASN A 88 -18.51 1.99 -25.35
N LYS A 89 -17.63 1.07 -24.92
CA LYS A 89 -16.54 0.57 -25.76
C LYS A 89 -15.99 -0.77 -25.26
N THR A 90 -16.51 -1.86 -25.81
CA THR A 90 -15.93 -3.21 -25.71
C THR A 90 -14.63 -3.24 -26.51
N PHE A 91 -13.51 -2.99 -25.84
CA PHE A 91 -12.18 -3.18 -26.42
C PHE A 91 -11.61 -4.53 -25.98
N LYS A 92 -11.45 -5.44 -26.95
CA LYS A 92 -10.55 -6.59 -26.83
C LYS A 92 -9.13 -6.03 -26.69
N THR A 93 -8.57 -6.08 -25.50
CA THR A 93 -7.15 -5.85 -25.26
C THR A 93 -6.49 -7.20 -25.04
N SER A 94 -5.47 -7.49 -25.84
CA SER A 94 -4.53 -8.56 -25.59
C SER A 94 -3.62 -8.12 -24.45
N ASP A 95 -3.80 -8.71 -23.27
CA ASP A 95 -2.99 -8.38 -22.08
C ASP A 95 -1.51 -8.70 -22.32
N PRO A 96 -0.59 -7.77 -22.03
CA PRO A 96 0.79 -8.14 -21.77
C PRO A 96 0.81 -8.95 -20.47
N LYS A 97 1.35 -10.17 -20.53
CA LYS A 97 1.61 -11.03 -19.37
C LYS A 97 2.51 -10.30 -18.38
N SER A 98 1.93 -9.54 -17.46
CA SER A 98 2.63 -9.11 -16.26
C SER A 98 2.69 -10.33 -15.35
N GLU A 99 3.91 -10.79 -15.05
CA GLU A 99 4.13 -11.82 -14.04
C GLU A 99 3.65 -11.30 -12.69
N LYS A 100 2.40 -11.62 -12.34
CA LYS A 100 1.87 -11.39 -11.00
C LYS A 100 2.69 -12.26 -10.04
N LYS A 101 3.64 -11.64 -9.32
CA LYS A 101 4.37 -12.29 -8.23
C LYS A 101 3.43 -12.52 -7.05
N HIS A 102 2.66 -13.60 -7.15
CA HIS A 102 1.84 -14.10 -6.05
C HIS A 102 2.71 -14.85 -5.04
N LEU A 103 2.14 -15.20 -3.87
CA LEU A 103 2.81 -16.04 -2.87
C LEU A 103 2.97 -17.46 -3.43
N GLN A 104 3.95 -17.62 -4.30
CA GLN A 104 4.30 -18.90 -4.89
C GLN A 104 5.64 -19.30 -4.29
N PHE A 105 5.71 -20.49 -3.70
CA PHE A 105 6.97 -21.08 -3.32
C PHE A 105 7.69 -21.47 -4.61
N SER A 106 8.75 -20.74 -4.97
CA SER A 106 9.65 -21.26 -5.99
C SER A 106 10.39 -22.48 -5.40
N GLY A 107 10.82 -23.40 -6.26
CA GLY A 107 11.58 -24.57 -5.81
C GLY A 107 12.82 -24.19 -5.02
N ASN A 108 13.49 -23.10 -5.42
CA ASN A 108 14.68 -22.58 -4.76
C ASN A 108 14.33 -21.94 -3.41
N ASP A 109 13.24 -21.17 -3.32
CA ASP A 109 12.83 -20.56 -2.05
C ASP A 109 12.47 -21.64 -1.02
N PHE A 110 11.72 -22.67 -1.45
CA PHE A 110 11.33 -23.76 -0.56
C PHE A 110 12.53 -24.49 0.05
N ASP A 111 13.55 -24.81 -0.76
CA ASP A 111 14.75 -25.50 -0.28
C ASP A 111 15.54 -24.66 0.75
N THR A 112 15.49 -23.33 0.65
CA THR A 112 16.09 -22.43 1.65
C THR A 112 15.24 -22.26 2.91
N ILE A 113 13.92 -22.28 2.76
CA ILE A 113 12.96 -22.01 3.84
C ILE A 113 12.71 -23.24 4.71
N PHE A 114 12.53 -24.41 4.08
CA PHE A 114 12.08 -25.63 4.76
C PHE A 114 12.98 -26.04 5.94
N PRO A 115 14.33 -26.03 5.85
CA PRO A 115 15.19 -26.40 6.98
C PRO A 115 14.98 -25.51 8.22
N THR A 116 14.78 -24.21 8.00
CA THR A 116 14.54 -23.25 9.08
C THR A 116 13.16 -23.43 9.69
N ALA A 117 12.14 -23.62 8.85
CA ALA A 117 10.78 -23.90 9.30
C ALA A 117 10.73 -25.23 10.08
N PHE A 118 11.36 -26.28 9.56
CA PHE A 118 11.46 -27.60 10.19
C PHE A 118 12.05 -27.52 11.59
N SER A 119 13.19 -26.85 11.74
CA SER A 119 13.86 -26.70 13.03
C SER A 119 13.03 -25.86 14.01
N SER A 120 12.38 -24.81 13.52
CA SER A 120 11.51 -23.95 14.35
C SER A 120 10.28 -24.72 14.85
N THR A 121 9.64 -25.51 13.97
CA THR A 121 8.50 -26.35 14.32
C THR A 121 8.85 -27.39 15.37
N LEU A 122 9.97 -28.12 15.20
CA LEU A 122 10.39 -29.09 16.19
C LEU A 122 10.68 -28.45 17.55
N SER A 123 11.28 -27.26 17.55
CA SER A 123 11.51 -26.50 18.78
C SER A 123 10.20 -26.05 19.43
N ASN A 124 9.20 -25.62 18.65
CA ASN A 124 7.90 -25.21 19.17
C ASN A 124 7.16 -26.40 19.82
N ILE A 125 7.13 -27.56 19.15
CA ILE A 125 6.52 -28.79 19.66
C ILE A 125 7.26 -29.27 20.93
N GLU A 126 8.59 -29.25 20.93
CA GLU A 126 9.39 -29.66 22.09
C GLU A 126 9.11 -28.80 23.34
N ASN A 127 8.83 -27.51 23.15
CA ASN A 127 8.64 -26.54 24.24
C ASN A 127 7.16 -26.32 24.59
N ASP A 128 6.22 -27.04 23.98
CA ASP A 128 4.79 -26.90 24.30
C ASP A 128 4.49 -27.50 25.69
N PRO A 129 4.10 -26.68 26.69
CA PRO A 129 3.84 -27.15 28.05
C PRO A 129 2.61 -28.07 28.15
N PHE A 130 1.75 -28.11 27.13
CA PHE A 130 0.56 -28.95 27.11
C PHE A 130 0.81 -30.35 26.53
N LEU A 131 1.95 -30.56 25.88
CA LEU A 131 2.38 -31.87 25.41
C LEU A 131 3.03 -32.63 26.58
N LEU A 132 2.19 -33.30 27.38
CA LEU A 132 2.60 -34.12 28.53
C LEU A 132 3.29 -35.44 28.15
N ASN A 133 3.88 -35.55 26.95
CA ASN A 133 4.46 -36.78 26.45
C ASN A 133 5.96 -36.61 26.21
N ASP A 134 6.78 -37.11 27.16
CA ASP A 134 8.23 -37.10 27.07
C ASP A 134 8.73 -37.76 25.77
N ASP A 135 8.03 -38.77 25.27
CA ASP A 135 8.42 -39.46 24.02
C ASP A 135 8.31 -38.52 22.80
N ILE A 136 7.36 -37.57 22.79
CA ILE A 136 7.25 -36.59 21.70
C ILE A 136 8.43 -35.61 21.73
N SER A 137 8.86 -35.18 22.91
CA SER A 137 10.06 -34.34 23.07
C SER A 137 11.31 -35.08 22.58
N VAL A 138 11.48 -36.35 22.97
CA VAL A 138 12.61 -37.18 22.51
C VAL A 138 12.53 -37.41 21.00
N MET A 139 11.33 -37.59 20.44
CA MET A 139 11.13 -37.72 19.00
C MET A 139 11.48 -36.42 18.24
N CYS A 140 11.15 -35.25 18.78
CA CYS A 140 11.55 -33.97 18.20
C CYS A 140 13.08 -33.82 18.16
N LYS A 141 13.79 -34.24 19.21
CA LYS A 141 15.26 -34.24 19.25
C LYS A 141 15.85 -35.20 18.23
N PHE A 142 15.29 -36.41 18.13
CA PHE A 142 15.68 -37.39 17.15
C PHE A 142 15.48 -36.88 15.72
N ALA A 143 14.29 -36.36 15.39
CA ALA A 143 13.97 -35.78 14.10
C ALA A 143 14.89 -34.58 13.76
N SER A 144 15.20 -33.72 14.73
CA SER A 144 16.14 -32.60 14.55
C SER A 144 17.53 -33.06 14.10
N SER A 145 17.97 -34.22 14.59
CA SER A 145 19.28 -34.80 14.23
C SER A 145 19.26 -35.67 12.97
N SER A 146 18.08 -36.03 12.46
CA SER A 146 17.91 -36.99 11.36
C SER A 146 17.74 -36.29 10.01
N GLU A 147 18.78 -36.34 9.17
CA GLU A 147 18.69 -35.85 7.79
C GLU A 147 17.66 -36.63 6.97
N THR A 148 17.53 -37.94 7.22
CA THR A 148 16.59 -38.80 6.50
C THR A 148 15.14 -38.38 6.74
N ILE A 149 14.76 -38.13 8.00
CA ILE A 149 13.40 -37.65 8.34
C ILE A 149 13.14 -36.28 7.68
N ARG A 150 14.12 -35.38 7.78
CA ARG A 150 14.02 -34.05 7.15
C ARG A 150 13.84 -34.16 5.64
N SER A 151 14.56 -35.05 4.97
CA SER A 151 14.48 -35.29 3.53
C SER A 151 13.13 -35.89 3.12
N ILE A 152 12.64 -36.90 3.84
CA ILE A 152 11.33 -37.52 3.57
C ILE A 152 10.22 -36.47 3.65
N LEU A 153 10.14 -35.77 4.78
CA LEU A 153 9.13 -34.73 4.98
C LEU A 153 9.32 -33.59 3.98
N GLY A 154 10.55 -33.12 3.80
CA GLY A 154 10.89 -32.07 2.84
C GLY A 154 10.41 -32.37 1.42
N ASN A 155 10.61 -33.61 0.94
CA ASN A 155 10.16 -34.02 -0.39
C ASN A 155 8.64 -34.04 -0.53
N ARG A 156 7.91 -34.51 0.49
CA ARG A 156 6.44 -34.50 0.50
C ARG A 156 5.91 -33.07 0.50
N PHE A 157 6.44 -32.20 1.36
CA PHE A 157 6.06 -30.80 1.42
C PHE A 157 6.44 -30.03 0.13
N LYS A 158 7.61 -30.30 -0.44
CA LYS A 158 8.02 -29.71 -1.73
C LYS A 158 7.04 -30.05 -2.84
N THR A 159 6.54 -31.29 -2.85
CA THR A 159 5.53 -31.71 -3.83
C THR A 159 4.21 -30.94 -3.66
N ILE A 160 3.80 -30.70 -2.42
CA ILE A 160 2.57 -29.94 -2.10
C ILE A 160 2.74 -28.45 -2.44
N PHE A 161 3.84 -27.82 -2.03
CA PHE A 161 4.01 -26.37 -2.12
C PHE A 161 4.61 -25.89 -3.45
N VAL A 162 5.42 -26.70 -4.13
CA VAL A 162 6.11 -26.31 -5.37
C VAL A 162 5.47 -27.00 -6.58
N THR A 163 5.38 -28.33 -6.56
CA THR A 163 4.93 -29.10 -7.74
C THR A 163 3.43 -28.96 -7.98
N SER A 164 2.62 -28.88 -6.91
CA SER A 164 1.16 -28.80 -7.03
C SER A 164 0.65 -27.42 -7.50
N SER A 165 1.55 -26.47 -7.79
CA SER A 165 1.26 -25.20 -8.47
C SER A 165 0.15 -24.35 -7.84
N THR A 166 -0.08 -24.45 -6.52
CA THR A 166 -1.07 -23.63 -5.84
C THR A 166 -0.50 -22.23 -5.62
N ASN A 167 -0.97 -21.25 -6.40
CA ASN A 167 -0.57 -19.85 -6.24
C ASN A 167 -1.12 -19.21 -4.95
N LEU A 168 -1.87 -19.96 -4.14
CA LEU A 168 -2.51 -19.57 -2.87
C LEU A 168 -3.31 -18.25 -2.93
N THR A 169 -3.64 -17.83 -4.15
CA THR A 169 -4.31 -16.56 -4.44
C THR A 169 -5.80 -16.68 -4.25
N THR A 170 -6.38 -17.81 -4.65
CA THR A 170 -7.82 -18.04 -4.60
C THR A 170 -8.22 -18.87 -3.38
N CYS A 171 -9.50 -18.83 -3.03
CA CYS A 171 -10.07 -19.73 -2.01
C CYS A 171 -9.86 -21.21 -2.40
N SER A 172 -10.06 -21.52 -3.69
CA SER A 172 -9.86 -22.87 -4.23
C SER A 172 -8.43 -23.37 -4.06
N ASP A 173 -7.42 -22.51 -4.27
CA ASP A 173 -6.02 -22.91 -4.08
C ASP A 173 -5.72 -23.25 -2.63
N ARG A 174 -6.28 -22.47 -1.69
CA ARG A 174 -6.10 -22.70 -0.25
C ARG A 174 -6.81 -23.98 0.18
N GLU A 175 -8.03 -24.21 -0.29
CA GLU A 175 -8.77 -25.45 -0.05
C GLU A 175 -8.01 -26.67 -0.60
N GLN A 176 -7.42 -26.55 -1.80
CA GLN A 176 -6.60 -27.60 -2.37
C GLN A 176 -5.35 -27.87 -1.52
N LEU A 177 -4.65 -26.82 -1.06
CA LEU A 177 -3.52 -26.95 -0.14
C LEU A 177 -3.94 -27.70 1.14
N PHE A 178 -5.02 -27.27 1.80
CA PHE A 178 -5.52 -27.92 3.01
C PHE A 178 -5.93 -29.37 2.77
N ARG A 179 -6.53 -29.68 1.61
CA ARG A 179 -6.88 -31.05 1.24
C ARG A 179 -5.63 -31.91 1.08
N GLN A 180 -4.59 -31.41 0.42
CA GLN A 180 -3.33 -32.13 0.25
C GLN A 180 -2.62 -32.37 1.59
N LEU A 181 -2.61 -31.37 2.47
CA LEU A 181 -2.06 -31.49 3.82
C LEU A 181 -2.85 -32.48 4.67
N HIS A 182 -4.18 -32.49 4.56
CA HIS A 182 -5.02 -33.50 5.23
C HIS A 182 -4.73 -34.91 4.69
N CYS A 183 -4.55 -35.07 3.38
CA CYS A 183 -4.12 -36.35 2.82
C CYS A 183 -2.76 -36.79 3.37
N LEU A 184 -1.81 -35.88 3.51
CA LEU A 184 -0.49 -36.16 4.08
C LEU A 184 -0.57 -36.59 5.55
N ARG A 185 -1.45 -35.96 6.35
CA ARG A 185 -1.70 -36.36 7.75
C ARG A 185 -2.17 -37.80 7.87
N SER A 186 -2.94 -38.28 6.89
CA SER A 186 -3.48 -39.65 6.87
C SER A 186 -2.72 -40.60 5.93
N ASP A 187 -1.53 -40.21 5.47
CA ASP A 187 -0.73 -41.01 4.55
C ASP A 187 -0.09 -42.19 5.28
N HIS A 188 -0.64 -43.39 5.07
CA HIS A 188 -0.13 -44.62 5.69
C HIS A 188 1.31 -44.93 5.28
N THR A 189 1.71 -44.62 4.05
CA THR A 189 3.08 -44.87 3.59
C THR A 189 4.07 -43.99 4.34
N LEU A 190 3.74 -42.72 4.57
CA LEU A 190 4.56 -41.83 5.41
C LEU A 190 4.66 -42.34 6.86
N GLN A 191 3.53 -42.80 7.43
CA GLN A 191 3.50 -43.32 8.79
C GLN A 191 4.35 -44.59 8.93
N GLU A 192 4.28 -45.51 7.97
CA GLU A 192 5.10 -46.72 7.92
C GLU A 192 6.59 -46.38 7.77
N GLU A 193 6.95 -45.55 6.77
CA GLU A 193 8.33 -45.10 6.54
C GLU A 193 8.95 -44.47 7.81
N LEU A 194 8.20 -43.60 8.50
CA LEU A 194 8.69 -42.95 9.72
C LEU A 194 8.72 -43.91 10.90
N THR A 195 7.79 -44.86 11.01
CA THR A 195 7.79 -45.86 12.08
C THR A 195 8.99 -46.80 11.93
N GLU A 196 9.33 -47.22 10.71
CA GLU A 196 10.52 -48.04 10.42
C GLU A 196 11.83 -47.30 10.73
N LEU A 197 11.89 -45.99 10.52
CA LEU A 197 13.05 -45.17 10.89
C LEU A 197 13.14 -44.91 12.40
N CYS A 198 11.99 -44.90 13.08
CA CYS A 198 11.84 -44.55 14.48
C CYS A 198 11.58 -45.79 15.34
N LEU A 199 12.31 -46.90 15.12
CA LEU A 199 12.13 -48.20 15.82
C LEU A 199 12.10 -48.11 17.35
N THR A 200 12.63 -47.03 17.93
CA THR A 200 12.63 -46.75 19.37
C THR A 200 11.28 -46.25 19.90
N PHE A 201 10.35 -45.87 19.02
CA PHE A 201 9.06 -45.26 19.39
C PHE A 201 7.90 -46.17 18.97
N THR A 202 6.80 -46.08 19.72
CA THR A 202 5.57 -46.78 19.34
C THR A 202 4.94 -46.11 18.10
N PRO A 203 4.22 -46.87 17.25
CA PRO A 203 3.51 -46.29 16.10
C PRO A 203 2.55 -45.17 16.49
N THR A 204 1.95 -45.25 17.69
CA THR A 204 1.07 -44.20 18.22
C THR A 204 1.80 -42.88 18.46
N VAL A 205 3.02 -42.92 19.02
CA VAL A 205 3.85 -41.73 19.22
C VAL A 205 4.27 -41.13 17.88
N VAL A 206 4.70 -41.98 16.93
CA VAL A 206 5.08 -41.54 15.59
C VAL A 206 3.91 -40.85 14.88
N ASN A 207 2.72 -41.45 14.94
CA ASN A 207 1.52 -40.87 14.37
C ASN A 207 1.15 -39.53 15.02
N LEU A 208 1.19 -39.43 16.35
CA LEU A 208 0.93 -38.18 17.05
C LEU A 208 1.92 -37.09 16.66
N PHE A 209 3.20 -37.41 16.58
CA PHE A 209 4.23 -36.49 16.10
C PHE A 209 3.94 -36.00 14.69
N ILE A 210 3.57 -36.89 13.75
CA ILE A 210 3.24 -36.49 12.36
C ILE A 210 2.07 -35.51 12.36
N GLN A 211 1.03 -35.75 13.16
CA GLN A 211 -0.12 -34.84 13.24
C GLN A 211 0.30 -33.45 13.72
N LEU A 212 1.04 -33.38 14.84
CA LEU A 212 1.52 -32.12 15.42
C LEU A 212 2.46 -31.39 14.46
N PHE A 213 3.42 -32.11 13.89
CA PHE A 213 4.39 -31.56 12.96
C PHE A 213 3.73 -30.95 11.73
N ILE A 214 2.80 -31.67 11.08
CA ILE A 214 2.14 -31.15 9.87
C ILE A 214 1.27 -29.94 10.20
N GLU A 215 0.65 -29.89 11.38
CA GLU A 215 -0.17 -28.76 11.80
C GLU A 215 0.68 -27.48 11.98
N ASP A 216 1.82 -27.58 12.66
CA ASP A 216 2.65 -26.44 13.00
C ASP A 216 3.56 -25.97 11.84
N ILE A 217 4.09 -26.90 11.03
CA ILE A 217 5.04 -26.58 9.97
C ILE A 217 4.45 -25.66 8.90
N ILE A 218 3.14 -25.72 8.67
CA ILE A 218 2.46 -24.86 7.69
C ILE A 218 2.61 -23.39 8.10
N GLY A 219 2.34 -23.08 9.37
CA GLY A 219 2.46 -21.73 9.90
C GLY A 219 3.89 -21.21 9.76
N GLU A 220 4.87 -22.04 10.11
CA GLU A 220 6.27 -21.66 9.98
C GLU A 220 6.74 -21.49 8.54
N LEU A 221 6.31 -22.35 7.61
CA LEU A 221 6.61 -22.18 6.19
C LEU A 221 6.12 -20.82 5.67
N PHE A 222 4.90 -20.40 6.06
CA PHE A 222 4.40 -19.08 5.71
C PHE A 222 5.21 -17.96 6.37
N VAL A 223 5.54 -18.07 7.67
CA VAL A 223 6.36 -17.06 8.36
C VAL A 223 7.72 -16.89 7.67
N GLN A 224 8.38 -17.98 7.30
CA GLN A 224 9.67 -17.92 6.60
C GLN A 224 9.52 -17.38 5.16
N GLN A 225 8.48 -17.78 4.42
CA GLN A 225 8.18 -17.19 3.11
C GLN A 225 7.98 -15.67 3.20
N ILE A 226 7.28 -15.20 4.24
CA ILE A 226 7.11 -13.77 4.50
C ILE A 226 8.45 -13.10 4.73
N LYS A 227 9.35 -13.71 5.50
CA LYS A 227 10.70 -13.17 5.72
C LYS A 227 11.50 -13.07 4.42
N VAL A 228 11.44 -14.09 3.56
CA VAL A 228 12.12 -14.08 2.24
C VAL A 228 11.53 -13.00 1.33
N VAL A 229 10.19 -12.91 1.23
CA VAL A 229 9.51 -11.87 0.45
C VAL A 229 9.85 -10.49 0.98
N LYS A 230 9.90 -10.32 2.31
CA LYS A 230 10.29 -9.06 2.95
C LYS A 230 11.74 -8.70 2.65
N GLN A 231 12.68 -9.62 2.77
CA GLN A 231 14.09 -9.39 2.41
C GLN A 231 14.26 -9.04 0.93
N ALA A 232 13.51 -9.69 0.03
CA ALA A 232 13.50 -9.35 -1.39
C ALA A 232 12.94 -7.94 -1.63
N SER A 233 11.85 -7.57 -0.94
CA SER A 233 11.29 -6.21 -0.98
C SER A 233 12.29 -5.17 -0.42
N ASP A 234 12.95 -5.47 0.69
CA ASP A 234 13.98 -4.62 1.30
C ASP A 234 15.23 -4.52 0.41
N THR A 235 15.56 -5.54 -0.40
CA THR A 235 16.63 -5.45 -1.40
C THR A 235 16.21 -4.57 -2.59
N GLN A 236 14.94 -4.65 -3.03
CA GLN A 236 14.36 -3.73 -4.01
C GLN A 236 14.26 -2.29 -3.48
N GLN A 237 14.33 -2.07 -2.16
CA GLN A 237 14.41 -0.75 -1.54
C GLN A 237 15.62 0.06 -2.03
N SER A 238 16.67 -0.60 -2.54
CA SER A 238 17.83 0.05 -3.18
C SER A 238 17.46 0.93 -4.38
N ASN A 239 16.24 0.81 -4.92
CA ASN A 239 15.76 1.64 -6.03
C ASN A 239 15.17 2.99 -5.61
N LEU A 240 14.85 3.22 -4.32
CA LEU A 240 14.33 4.50 -3.85
C LEU A 240 15.45 5.34 -3.26
N SER A 241 15.66 6.55 -3.79
CA SER A 241 16.64 7.49 -3.26
C SER A 241 16.31 7.86 -1.81
N THR A 242 17.31 8.29 -1.03
CA THR A 242 17.10 8.80 0.33
C THR A 242 16.10 9.96 0.35
N ASN A 243 16.07 10.77 -0.71
CA ASN A 243 15.15 11.88 -0.83
C ASN A 243 13.73 11.41 -1.15
N ASP A 244 13.55 10.45 -2.06
CA ASP A 244 12.25 9.81 -2.33
C ASP A 244 11.67 9.20 -1.04
N GLN A 245 12.51 8.52 -0.24
CA GLN A 245 12.08 7.95 1.04
C GLN A 245 11.68 9.03 2.05
N SER A 246 12.39 10.17 2.07
CA SER A 246 12.04 11.32 2.91
C SER A 246 10.69 11.93 2.50
N ILE A 247 10.44 12.04 1.20
CA ILE A 247 9.19 12.55 0.64
C ILE A 247 8.03 11.58 0.93
N LEU A 248 8.22 10.27 0.78
CA LEU A 248 7.21 9.27 1.14
C LEU A 248 6.87 9.31 2.63
N TYR A 249 7.86 9.53 3.50
CA TYR A 249 7.64 9.70 4.94
C TYR A 249 6.74 10.92 5.23
N TYR A 250 6.96 12.01 4.49
CA TYR A 250 6.10 13.20 4.56
C TYR A 250 4.69 12.93 4.03
N ILE A 251 4.56 12.24 2.89
CA ILE A 251 3.26 11.85 2.33
C ILE A 251 2.48 10.98 3.33
N ALA A 252 3.15 10.03 4.00
CA ALA A 252 2.53 9.24 5.04
C ALA A 252 1.99 10.12 6.18
N GLY A 253 2.77 11.09 6.66
CA GLY A 253 2.30 12.06 7.65
C GLY A 253 1.10 12.89 7.20
N PHE A 254 1.07 13.30 5.92
CA PHE A 254 -0.07 13.98 5.31
C PHE A 254 -1.32 13.09 5.26
N ILE A 255 -1.19 11.83 4.85
CA ILE A 255 -2.31 10.88 4.80
C ILE A 255 -2.92 10.71 6.19
N ILE A 256 -2.10 10.55 7.25
CA ILE A 256 -2.60 10.44 8.62
C ILE A 256 -3.38 11.70 9.03
N LYS A 257 -2.84 12.90 8.73
CA LYS A 257 -3.54 14.16 9.01
C LYS A 257 -4.91 14.21 8.31
N ALA A 258 -4.96 13.83 7.04
CA ALA A 258 -6.19 13.81 6.26
C ALA A 258 -7.21 12.81 6.81
N LEU A 259 -6.78 11.59 7.18
CA LEU A 259 -7.64 10.58 7.79
C LEU A 259 -8.14 11.02 9.16
N LYS A 260 -7.30 11.63 9.99
CA LYS A 260 -7.67 12.16 11.30
C LYS A 260 -8.76 13.22 11.18
N LYS A 261 -8.60 14.18 10.24
CA LYS A 261 -9.62 15.20 9.95
C LYS A 261 -10.91 14.60 9.40
N ARG A 262 -10.83 13.56 8.56
CA ARG A 262 -12.00 12.88 7.99
C ARG A 262 -12.78 12.13 9.08
N TYR A 263 -12.10 11.38 9.94
CA TYR A 263 -12.76 10.51 10.91
C TYR A 263 -13.07 11.17 12.25
N SER A 264 -12.46 12.31 12.58
CA SER A 264 -12.86 13.11 13.75
C SER A 264 -14.34 13.52 13.71
N CYS A 265 -14.92 13.65 12.51
CA CYS A 265 -16.30 14.06 12.32
C CYS A 265 -17.28 12.89 12.10
N VAL A 266 -16.78 11.69 11.79
CA VAL A 266 -17.62 10.60 11.24
C VAL A 266 -17.72 9.39 12.15
N SER A 267 -16.63 9.01 12.83
CA SER A 267 -16.61 7.76 13.60
C SER A 267 -15.56 7.79 14.71
N THR A 268 -16.00 7.59 15.95
CA THR A 268 -15.14 7.44 17.13
C THR A 268 -14.21 6.23 16.99
N ASN A 269 -14.71 5.11 16.45
CA ASN A 269 -13.91 3.90 16.23
C ASN A 269 -12.80 4.11 15.19
N LYS A 270 -13.11 4.69 14.01
CA LYS A 270 -12.06 4.95 13.01
C LYS A 270 -11.04 6.00 13.49
N SER A 271 -11.48 6.95 14.30
CA SER A 271 -10.59 7.95 14.92
C SER A 271 -9.57 7.29 15.87
N SER A 272 -10.00 6.33 16.70
CA SER A 272 -9.07 5.59 17.57
C SER A 272 -8.09 4.74 16.75
N ILE A 273 -8.54 4.12 15.66
CA ILE A 273 -7.66 3.35 14.77
C ILE A 273 -6.62 4.26 14.10
N VAL A 274 -6.98 5.47 13.65
CA VAL A 274 -6.01 6.41 13.05
C VAL A 274 -4.89 6.77 14.04
N SER A 275 -5.17 6.80 15.34
CA SER A 275 -4.13 7.05 16.34
C SER A 275 -3.07 5.93 16.37
N LYS A 276 -3.40 4.70 15.96
CA LYS A 276 -2.45 3.58 15.82
C LYS A 276 -1.47 3.78 14.66
N LEU A 277 -1.80 4.64 13.69
CA LEU A 277 -0.91 4.97 12.55
C LEU A 277 0.20 5.94 12.96
N LEU A 278 0.07 6.57 14.13
CA LEU A 278 1.05 7.51 14.65
C LEU A 278 2.18 6.75 15.34
N ASN A 279 3.38 7.31 15.22
CA ASN A 279 4.52 6.77 15.95
C ASN A 279 4.29 6.89 17.46
N SER A 280 4.27 5.74 18.15
CA SER A 280 4.11 5.68 19.60
C SER A 280 5.45 5.78 20.34
N THR A 281 6.58 5.66 19.64
CA THR A 281 7.92 5.56 20.27
C THR A 281 8.97 6.41 19.54
N ASN A 282 9.60 7.35 20.26
CA ASN A 282 10.56 8.31 19.69
C ASN A 282 11.89 7.73 19.18
N ASN A 283 12.11 6.40 19.28
CA ASN A 283 13.42 5.76 19.07
C ASN A 283 13.49 4.83 17.87
N THR A 284 12.59 4.94 16.88
CA THR A 284 12.72 4.12 15.66
C THR A 284 13.81 4.67 14.73
N THR A 285 14.50 3.76 14.03
CA THR A 285 15.58 4.09 13.07
C THR A 285 15.09 5.02 11.94
N PHE A 286 13.80 4.97 11.60
CA PHE A 286 13.21 5.82 10.58
C PHE A 286 13.01 7.25 11.06
N VAL A 287 12.55 7.43 12.30
CA VAL A 287 12.39 8.75 12.92
C VAL A 287 13.73 9.45 13.04
N THR A 288 14.79 8.72 13.38
CA THR A 288 16.14 9.29 13.42
C THR A 288 16.69 9.63 12.04
N THR A 289 16.37 8.81 11.03
CA THR A 289 16.90 8.98 9.66
C THR A 289 16.19 10.09 8.90
N TYR A 290 14.86 10.10 8.88
CA TYR A 290 14.05 11.03 8.09
C TYR A 290 13.45 12.17 8.91
N GLY A 291 13.47 12.08 10.24
CA GLY A 291 12.88 13.09 11.12
C GLY A 291 13.51 14.47 10.99
N LYS A 292 14.81 14.58 10.70
CA LYS A 292 15.47 15.87 10.47
C LYS A 292 14.92 16.57 9.22
N TRP A 293 14.81 15.84 8.11
CA TRP A 293 14.25 16.37 6.86
C TRP A 293 12.77 16.71 7.04
N PHE A 294 12.01 15.80 7.66
CA PHE A 294 10.59 15.99 7.96
C PHE A 294 10.34 17.26 8.79
N THR A 295 11.08 17.44 9.89
CA THR A 295 10.92 18.61 10.77
C THR A 295 11.28 19.93 10.07
N LYS A 296 12.21 19.89 9.10
CA LYS A 296 12.54 21.07 8.28
C LYS A 296 11.39 21.49 7.35
N GLN A 297 10.62 20.52 6.84
CA GLN A 297 9.50 20.78 5.94
C GLN A 297 8.17 21.00 6.68
N ASP A 298 8.07 20.51 7.92
CA ASP A 298 6.89 20.67 8.74
C ASP A 298 6.67 22.15 9.11
N ARG A 299 5.52 22.69 8.69
CA ARG A 299 5.04 24.04 9.04
C ARG A 299 4.08 24.06 10.22
N GLY A 300 4.01 22.94 10.94
CA GLY A 300 3.04 22.70 11.99
C GLY A 300 1.89 21.84 11.45
N GLY A 301 1.64 20.75 12.17
CA GLY A 301 0.45 19.92 11.98
C GLY A 301 0.63 18.68 11.10
N LEU A 302 1.81 18.43 10.54
CA LEU A 302 2.11 17.10 10.01
C LEU A 302 2.24 16.09 11.16
N GLN A 303 1.80 14.87 10.89
CA GLN A 303 1.82 13.78 11.85
C GLN A 303 3.01 12.85 11.57
N LYS A 304 3.68 12.37 12.60
CA LYS A 304 4.80 11.41 12.43
C LYS A 304 4.24 9.99 12.28
N PRO A 305 4.37 9.35 11.11
CA PRO A 305 3.86 7.99 10.91
C PRO A 305 4.69 6.98 11.70
N CYS A 306 4.05 5.90 12.15
CA CYS A 306 4.74 4.72 12.64
C CYS A 306 5.41 3.96 11.48
N ASP A 307 6.40 3.12 11.79
CA ASP A 307 7.21 2.43 10.80
C ASP A 307 6.36 1.53 9.89
N THR A 308 5.40 0.79 10.46
CA THR A 308 4.49 -0.09 9.69
C THR A 308 3.67 0.69 8.66
N PHE A 309 3.17 1.87 9.03
CA PHE A 309 2.39 2.70 8.11
C PHE A 309 3.27 3.32 7.02
N PHE A 310 4.49 3.74 7.36
CA PHE A 310 5.47 4.17 6.36
C PHE A 310 5.78 3.05 5.35
N PHE A 311 5.96 1.81 5.82
CA PHE A 311 6.20 0.68 4.92
C PHE A 311 5.02 0.37 4.00
N LEU A 312 3.78 0.53 4.48
CA LEU A 312 2.61 0.44 3.61
C LEU A 312 2.69 1.49 2.48
N VAL A 313 2.88 2.77 2.81
CA VAL A 313 2.96 3.85 1.81
C VAL A 313 4.11 3.63 0.82
N ARG A 314 5.24 3.11 1.31
CA ARG A 314 6.39 2.73 0.49
C ARG A 314 6.03 1.62 -0.50
N GLU A 315 5.34 0.58 -0.06
CA GLU A 315 4.90 -0.52 -0.91
C GLU A 315 3.92 -0.04 -2.00
N LEU A 316 3.02 0.89 -1.67
CA LEU A 316 2.14 1.51 -2.67
C LEU A 316 2.96 2.19 -3.76
N GLU A 317 4.00 2.96 -3.42
CA GLU A 317 4.89 3.58 -4.41
C GLU A 317 5.66 2.54 -5.24
N THR A 318 6.15 1.46 -4.62
CA THR A 318 6.81 0.37 -5.35
C THR A 318 5.89 -0.25 -6.39
N ILE A 319 4.61 -0.45 -6.07
CA ILE A 319 3.61 -0.97 -7.01
C ILE A 319 3.36 0.05 -8.14
N VAL A 320 3.22 1.35 -7.82
CA VAL A 320 3.09 2.41 -8.84
C VAL A 320 4.25 2.37 -9.83
N ARG A 321 5.49 2.31 -9.35
CA ARG A 321 6.69 2.27 -10.22
C ARG A 321 6.76 1.02 -11.09
N LYS A 322 6.29 -0.13 -10.58
CA LYS A 322 6.21 -1.38 -11.35
C LYS A 322 5.14 -1.29 -12.45
N SER A 323 3.97 -0.74 -12.13
CA SER A 323 2.84 -0.63 -13.06
C SER A 323 3.03 0.46 -14.12
N ILE A 324 3.74 1.54 -13.78
CA ILE A 324 3.97 2.70 -14.65
C ILE A 324 5.40 2.66 -15.18
N SER A 325 5.66 1.77 -16.15
CA SER A 325 6.94 1.71 -16.86
C SER A 325 6.89 2.53 -18.16
N PRO A 326 7.94 3.28 -18.51
CA PRO A 326 8.01 3.99 -19.78
C PRO A 326 8.02 3.02 -20.98
N PRO A 327 7.43 3.39 -22.13
CA PRO A 327 6.85 4.69 -22.46
C PRO A 327 5.43 4.89 -21.89
N TYR A 328 5.22 6.02 -21.22
CA TYR A 328 3.96 6.37 -20.57
C TYR A 328 2.87 6.65 -21.60
N SER A 329 1.76 5.92 -21.53
CA SER A 329 0.53 6.22 -22.27
C SER A 329 -0.52 6.72 -21.29
N ALA A 330 -1.44 7.60 -21.73
CA ALA A 330 -2.55 8.03 -20.87
C ALA A 330 -3.41 6.86 -20.37
N SER A 331 -3.36 5.69 -21.03
CA SER A 331 -4.02 4.47 -20.61
C SER A 331 -3.30 3.70 -19.50
N SER A 332 -2.00 3.93 -19.26
CA SER A 332 -1.25 3.28 -18.17
C SER A 332 -1.54 3.86 -16.77
N LEU A 333 -2.32 4.94 -16.69
CA LEU A 333 -2.76 5.59 -15.45
C LEU A 333 -4.22 5.31 -15.10
N SER A 334 -4.80 4.23 -15.62
CA SER A 334 -6.12 3.83 -15.18
C SER A 334 -6.08 3.55 -13.67
N LEU A 335 -6.89 4.29 -12.92
CA LEU A 335 -6.92 4.24 -11.46
C LEU A 335 -7.33 2.84 -10.95
N GLN A 336 -8.19 2.17 -11.73
CA GLN A 336 -8.84 0.93 -11.33
C GLN A 336 -7.87 -0.27 -11.30
N PRO A 337 -7.09 -0.58 -12.36
CA PRO A 337 -6.09 -1.65 -12.31
C PRO A 337 -5.00 -1.43 -11.25
N LEU A 338 -4.65 -0.17 -10.99
CA LEU A 338 -3.68 0.16 -9.95
C LEU A 338 -4.25 -0.08 -8.54
N LYS A 339 -5.52 0.32 -8.32
CA LYS A 339 -6.24 -0.01 -7.08
C LYS A 339 -6.33 -1.52 -6.88
N GLU A 340 -6.68 -2.28 -7.92
CA GLU A 340 -6.70 -3.75 -7.88
C GLU A 340 -5.33 -4.32 -7.55
N SER A 341 -4.26 -3.81 -8.17
CA SER A 341 -2.88 -4.23 -7.86
C SER A 341 -2.50 -3.99 -6.40
N PHE A 342 -2.91 -2.87 -5.81
CA PHE A 342 -2.70 -2.63 -4.38
C PHE A 342 -3.47 -3.62 -3.51
N MET A 343 -4.75 -3.85 -3.82
CA MET A 343 -5.61 -4.75 -3.05
C MET A 343 -5.23 -6.23 -3.22
N GLU A 344 -4.57 -6.60 -4.31
CA GLU A 344 -4.02 -7.94 -4.54
C GLU A 344 -2.64 -8.13 -3.89
N SER A 345 -1.90 -7.04 -3.61
CA SER A 345 -0.55 -7.11 -3.06
C SER A 345 -0.51 -7.76 -1.68
N PHE A 346 0.31 -8.79 -1.56
CA PHE A 346 0.56 -9.46 -0.30
C PHE A 346 1.14 -8.52 0.75
N MET A 347 2.12 -7.70 0.38
CA MET A 347 2.78 -6.79 1.32
C MET A 347 1.83 -5.70 1.82
N VAL A 348 0.93 -5.21 0.95
CA VAL A 348 -0.15 -4.29 1.37
C VAL A 348 -1.02 -4.96 2.42
N LYS A 349 -1.52 -6.18 2.16
CA LYS A 349 -2.33 -6.95 3.12
C LYS A 349 -1.59 -7.20 4.44
N TYR A 350 -0.33 -7.59 4.35
CA TYR A 350 0.51 -7.85 5.52
C TYR A 350 0.63 -6.62 6.42
N TYR A 351 0.94 -5.45 5.86
CA TYR A 351 1.05 -4.22 6.65
C TYR A 351 -0.31 -3.76 7.19
N THR A 352 -1.39 -3.92 6.43
CA THR A 352 -2.74 -3.59 6.90
C THR A 352 -3.17 -4.50 8.05
N ASP A 353 -2.93 -5.81 7.96
CA ASP A 353 -3.28 -6.77 9.00
C ASP A 353 -2.53 -6.47 10.31
N ILE A 354 -1.26 -6.09 10.23
CA ILE A 354 -0.47 -5.69 11.41
C ILE A 354 -1.04 -4.41 12.04
N MET A 355 -1.35 -3.40 11.24
CA MET A 355 -1.84 -2.11 11.74
C MET A 355 -3.26 -2.20 12.31
N PHE A 356 -4.10 -3.03 11.70
CA PHE A 356 -5.52 -3.17 12.04
C PHE A 356 -5.81 -4.47 12.79
N LYS A 357 -4.80 -5.06 13.45
CA LYS A 357 -4.97 -6.27 14.25
C LYS A 357 -6.08 -6.09 15.28
N GLY A 358 -7.06 -6.99 15.24
CA GLY A 358 -8.23 -7.00 16.12
C GLY A 358 -9.43 -6.19 15.61
N GLU A 359 -9.32 -5.52 14.47
CA GLU A 359 -10.45 -4.83 13.84
C GLU A 359 -11.26 -5.77 12.93
N THR A 360 -12.49 -5.38 12.60
CA THR A 360 -13.33 -6.16 11.67
C THR A 360 -12.81 -6.06 10.23
N CYS A 361 -13.01 -7.11 9.44
CA CYS A 361 -12.62 -7.16 8.02
C CYS A 361 -13.17 -5.97 7.22
N ASP A 362 -14.43 -5.59 7.45
CA ASP A 362 -15.07 -4.44 6.78
C ASP A 362 -14.38 -3.11 7.13
N THR A 363 -14.03 -2.92 8.41
CA THR A 363 -13.34 -1.70 8.86
C THR A 363 -11.95 -1.62 8.24
N MET A 364 -11.21 -2.73 8.27
CA MET A 364 -9.88 -2.85 7.69
C MET A 364 -9.90 -2.56 6.18
N SER A 365 -10.83 -3.19 5.44
CA SER A 365 -10.99 -2.99 4.00
C SER A 365 -11.31 -1.53 3.68
N SER A 366 -12.32 -0.96 4.36
CA SER A 366 -12.73 0.44 4.16
C SER A 366 -11.61 1.44 4.45
N MET A 367 -10.83 1.25 5.53
CA MET A 367 -9.71 2.14 5.86
C MET A 367 -8.55 1.99 4.87
N THR A 368 -8.27 0.77 4.41
CA THR A 368 -7.25 0.52 3.40
C THR A 368 -7.60 1.21 2.09
N GLU A 369 -8.85 1.17 1.66
CA GLU A 369 -9.31 1.90 0.48
C GLU A 369 -9.17 3.42 0.64
N ASP A 370 -9.50 3.97 1.80
CA ASP A 370 -9.34 5.39 2.09
C ASP A 370 -7.87 5.83 2.04
N ILE A 371 -6.95 5.01 2.57
CA ILE A 371 -5.49 5.23 2.49
C ILE A 371 -5.02 5.23 1.03
N ILE A 372 -5.39 4.19 0.28
CA ILE A 372 -5.04 4.03 -1.14
C ILE A 372 -5.55 5.23 -1.94
N HIS A 373 -6.78 5.66 -1.70
CA HIS A 373 -7.38 6.79 -2.41
C HIS A 373 -6.63 8.09 -2.14
N LEU A 374 -6.27 8.37 -0.88
CA LEU A 374 -5.48 9.55 -0.52
C LEU A 374 -4.09 9.52 -1.15
N PHE A 375 -3.43 8.36 -1.13
CA PHE A 375 -2.13 8.17 -1.77
C PHE A 375 -2.18 8.42 -3.28
N LEU A 376 -3.14 7.80 -3.98
CA LEU A 376 -3.35 7.99 -5.42
C LEU A 376 -3.69 9.43 -5.77
N THR A 377 -4.43 10.13 -4.91
CA THR A 377 -4.74 11.55 -5.10
C THR A 377 -3.46 12.38 -5.08
N VAL A 378 -2.62 12.22 -4.05
CA VAL A 378 -1.32 12.91 -3.96
C VAL A 378 -0.43 12.58 -5.16
N ARG A 379 -0.34 11.30 -5.54
CA ARG A 379 0.46 10.88 -6.69
C ARG A 379 -0.06 11.44 -8.01
N GLY A 380 -1.38 11.47 -8.21
CA GLY A 380 -2.03 12.04 -9.39
C GLY A 380 -1.77 13.53 -9.56
N TYR A 381 -1.80 14.30 -8.46
CA TYR A 381 -1.44 15.73 -8.49
C TYR A 381 0.03 15.93 -8.87
N ALA A 382 0.94 15.16 -8.27
CA ALA A 382 2.36 15.19 -8.60
C ALA A 382 2.59 14.86 -10.09
N PHE A 383 1.99 13.78 -10.58
CA PHE A 383 2.03 13.37 -11.98
C PHE A 383 1.58 14.50 -12.93
N THR A 384 0.39 15.06 -12.66
CA THR A 384 -0.21 16.09 -13.52
C THR A 384 0.65 17.34 -13.58
N ARG A 385 1.32 17.69 -12.49
CA ARG A 385 2.22 18.84 -12.41
C ARG A 385 3.45 18.65 -13.31
N ILE A 386 4.07 17.47 -13.28
CA ILE A 386 5.22 17.16 -14.14
C ILE A 386 4.85 17.30 -15.61
N GLU A 387 3.72 16.70 -16.01
CA GLU A 387 3.25 16.76 -17.40
C GLU A 387 2.93 18.20 -17.82
N ARG A 388 2.29 18.98 -16.94
CA ARG A 388 2.06 20.41 -17.18
C ARG A 388 3.38 21.17 -17.36
N ASN A 389 4.39 20.90 -16.52
CA ASN A 389 5.69 21.56 -16.61
C ASN A 389 6.42 21.21 -17.92
N LYS A 390 6.37 19.94 -18.36
CA LYS A 390 6.91 19.51 -19.66
C LYS A 390 6.27 20.27 -20.83
N ILE A 391 4.95 20.40 -20.84
CA ILE A 391 4.21 21.16 -21.86
C ILE A 391 4.55 22.66 -21.80
N SER A 392 4.71 23.21 -20.60
CA SER A 392 5.05 24.64 -20.44
C SER A 392 6.49 24.95 -20.88
N ASN A 393 7.41 24.00 -20.71
CA ASN A 393 8.81 24.15 -21.11
C ASN A 393 9.00 23.91 -22.61
N SER A 394 8.26 22.98 -23.23
CA SER A 394 8.27 22.80 -24.69
C SER A 394 7.68 23.99 -25.44
N SER A 395 6.68 24.68 -24.86
CA SER A 395 6.10 25.89 -25.43
C SER A 395 6.96 27.15 -25.26
N LYS A 396 7.85 27.23 -24.26
CA LYS A 396 8.84 28.32 -24.17
C LYS A 396 10.00 28.17 -25.16
N ALA A 397 10.36 26.94 -25.53
CA ALA A 397 11.38 26.67 -26.54
C ALA A 397 10.97 27.08 -27.98
N SER A 398 9.67 27.23 -28.26
CA SER A 398 9.17 27.65 -29.58
C SER A 398 9.18 29.17 -29.82
N SER A 399 9.59 29.98 -28.83
CA SER A 399 9.75 31.43 -29.03
C SER A 399 10.91 31.80 -29.99
N GLY A 400 11.80 30.86 -30.30
CA GLY A 400 12.84 30.99 -31.33
C GLY A 400 12.32 30.93 -32.78
N LEU A 401 11.11 30.40 -33.02
CA LEU A 401 10.59 30.26 -34.39
C LEU A 401 10.25 31.61 -35.02
N ARG A 402 9.77 32.59 -34.22
CA ARG A 402 9.49 33.95 -34.72
C ARG A 402 10.75 34.76 -35.02
N LYS A 403 11.88 34.43 -34.38
CA LYS A 403 13.18 35.07 -34.64
C LYS A 403 13.82 34.50 -35.91
N ALA A 404 13.76 33.17 -36.09
CA ALA A 404 14.18 32.48 -37.31
C ALA A 404 13.34 32.87 -38.54
N LEU A 405 12.01 33.03 -38.38
CA LEU A 405 11.14 33.51 -39.48
C LEU A 405 11.38 34.98 -39.84
N LYS A 406 11.81 35.83 -38.91
CA LYS A 406 12.19 37.21 -39.24
C LYS A 406 13.51 37.28 -40.00
N GLU A 407 14.49 36.41 -39.71
CA GLU A 407 15.73 36.32 -40.48
C GLU A 407 15.52 35.76 -41.90
N ILE A 408 14.57 34.84 -42.08
CA ILE A 408 14.21 34.30 -43.41
C ILE A 408 13.45 35.33 -44.27
N VAL A 409 12.70 36.25 -43.65
CA VAL A 409 11.98 37.33 -44.37
C VAL A 409 12.87 38.58 -44.60
N SER A 410 14.07 38.61 -44.01
CA SER A 410 15.02 39.73 -44.14
C SER A 410 16.22 39.44 -45.06
N ASN A 411 16.23 38.26 -45.69
CA ASN A 411 17.09 37.90 -46.83
C ASN A 411 16.19 37.61 -48.04
#